data_AF-A0A6N8JHZ1-F1
#
_entry.id   AF-A0A6N8JHZ1-F1
#
_cell.length_a   1.000
_cell.length_b   1.000
_cell.length_c   1.000
_cell.angle_alpha   90.00
_cell.angle_beta   90.00
_cell.angle_gamma   90.00
#
_symmetry.space_group_name_H-M   'P 1'
#
loop_
_entity.id
_entity.type
_entity.pdbx_description
1 polymer ?
#
loop_
_entity_poly.entity_id
_entity_poly.type
_entity_poly.pdbx_seq_one_letter_code
_entity_poly.pdbx_strand_id
1 'polypeptide(L)' 'MLINSSYSVNEIAGKCGFHNMANFNRIFRERKRCNPKEFKQKYTGKCVFI' A
#
# COMPACT_ATOMS: atom_id res chain seq x y z
N MET A 1 -6.65 3.50 6.57
CA MET A 1 -5.26 3.37 7.08
C MET A 1 -4.20 3.76 6.05
N LEU A 2 -4.23 3.30 4.79
CA LEU A 2 -3.16 3.62 3.79
C LEU A 2 -3.00 5.10 3.40
N ILE A 3 -4.06 5.88 3.47
CA ILE A 3 -4.12 7.27 3.01
C ILE A 3 -4.04 8.31 4.14
N ASN A 4 -4.33 7.89 5.37
CA ASN A 4 -4.35 8.75 6.57
C ASN A 4 -3.17 8.46 7.50
N SER A 5 -2.13 7.80 7.02
CA SER A 5 -0.95 7.48 7.83
C SER A 5 0.34 7.73 7.06
N SER A 6 1.31 8.32 7.76
CA SER A 6 2.69 8.45 7.31
C SER A 6 3.44 7.11 7.25
N TYR A 7 2.83 6.02 7.76
CA TYR A 7 3.43 4.69 7.76
C TYR A 7 3.76 4.18 6.35
N SER A 8 4.87 3.46 6.26
CA SER A 8 5.26 2.74 5.05
C SER A 8 4.27 1.60 4.73
N VAL A 9 4.26 1.15 3.47
CA VAL A 9 3.44 0.01 3.05
C VAL A 9 3.79 -1.24 3.88
N ASN A 10 5.06 -1.40 4.26
CA ASN A 10 5.53 -2.46 5.14
C ASN A 10 4.90 -2.43 6.53
N GLU A 11 4.92 -1.27 7.18
CA GLU A 11 4.34 -1.12 8.53
C GLU A 11 2.83 -1.34 8.55
N ILE A 12 2.13 -0.88 7.50
CA ILE A 12 0.68 -1.07 7.39
C ILE A 12 0.35 -2.55 7.22
N ALA A 13 1.08 -3.28 6.38
CA ALA A 13 0.85 -4.71 6.22
C ALA A 13 1.13 -5.47 7.52
N GLY A 14 2.19 -5.12 8.25
CA GLY A 14 2.49 -5.68 9.57
C GLY A 14 1.37 -5.42 10.57
N LYS A 15 0.86 -4.18 10.65
CA LYS A 15 -0.28 -3.81 11.50
C LYS A 15 -1.58 -4.50 11.10
N CYS A 16 -1.75 -4.85 9.83
CA CYS A 16 -2.92 -5.60 9.34
C CYS A 16 -2.78 -7.12 9.49
N GLY A 17 -1.70 -7.62 10.09
CA GLY A 17 -1.50 -9.06 10.32
C GLY A 17 -1.01 -9.83 9.09
N PHE A 18 -0.49 -9.16 8.08
CA PHE A 18 0.12 -9.83 6.93
C PHE A 18 1.56 -10.21 7.27
N HIS A 19 1.85 -11.53 7.25
CA HIS A 19 3.20 -12.03 7.47
C HIS A 19 4.20 -11.62 6.38
N ASN A 20 3.76 -11.39 5.15
CA ASN A 20 4.66 -11.00 4.07
C ASN A 20 4.02 -10.05 3.05
N MET A 21 4.89 -9.28 2.38
CA MET A 21 4.50 -8.34 1.33
C MET A 21 3.84 -9.01 0.13
N ALA A 22 4.20 -10.25 -0.19
CA ALA A 22 3.64 -10.95 -1.34
C ALA A 22 2.14 -11.24 -1.16
N ASN A 23 1.74 -11.74 0.02
CA ASN A 23 0.34 -11.96 0.40
C ASN A 23 -0.42 -10.64 0.48
N PHE A 24 0.19 -9.62 1.09
CA PHE A 24 -0.39 -8.29 1.11
C PHE A 24 -0.64 -7.76 -0.31
N ASN A 25 0.35 -7.84 -1.20
CA ASN A 25 0.24 -7.39 -2.58
C ASN A 25 -0.83 -8.16 -3.36
N ARG A 26 -0.95 -9.47 -3.16
CA ARG A 26 -1.97 -10.30 -3.82
C ARG A 26 -3.38 -9.90 -3.37
N ILE A 27 -3.63 -9.86 -2.07
CA ILE A 27 -4.95 -9.52 -1.49
C ILE A 27 -5.30 -8.06 -1.80
N PHE A 28 -4.31 -7.16 -1.78
CA PHE A 28 -4.50 -5.77 -2.12
C PHE A 28 -4.88 -5.60 -3.59
N ARG A 29 -4.19 -6.31 -4.51
CA ARG A 29 -4.56 -6.32 -5.94
C ARG A 29 -5.92 -6.95 -6.18
N GLU A 30 -6.29 -8.02 -5.49
CA GLU A 30 -7.64 -8.61 -5.63
C GLU A 30 -8.75 -7.63 -5.20
N ARG A 31 -8.55 -6.93 -4.07
CA ARG A 31 -9.56 -6.02 -3.52
C ARG A 31 -9.59 -4.65 -4.17
N LYS A 32 -8.44 -4.10 -4.57
CA LYS A 32 -8.31 -2.72 -5.07
C LYS A 32 -7.91 -2.65 -6.54
N ARG A 33 -7.62 -3.80 -7.19
CA ARG A 33 -7.18 -3.92 -8.59
C ARG A 33 -5.99 -3.02 -8.97
N CYS A 34 -5.18 -2.65 -8.00
CA CYS A 34 -3.98 -1.85 -8.17
C CYS A 34 -2.93 -2.31 -7.16
N ASN A 35 -1.67 -1.95 -7.39
CA ASN A 35 -0.64 -2.25 -6.43
C ASN A 35 -0.61 -1.20 -5.30
N PRO A 36 -0.16 -1.53 -4.07
CA PRO A 36 -0.23 -0.61 -2.95
C PRO A 36 0.65 0.64 -3.13
N LYS A 37 1.71 0.56 -3.93
CA LYS A 37 2.62 1.67 -4.24
C LYS A 37 1.95 2.66 -5.19
N GLU A 38 1.29 2.18 -6.24
CA GLU A 38 0.42 2.97 -7.13
C GLU A 38 -0.73 3.58 -6.36
N PHE A 39 -1.40 2.81 -5.50
CA PHE A 39 -2.48 3.34 -4.66
C PHE A 39 -1.96 4.42 -3.72
N LYS A 40 -0.79 4.24 -3.10
CA LYS A 40 -0.18 5.27 -2.27
C LYS A 40 0.19 6.50 -3.10
N GLN A 41 0.83 6.36 -4.26
CA GLN A 41 1.16 7.49 -5.15
C GLN A 41 -0.08 8.26 -5.60
N LYS A 42 -1.11 7.54 -6.09
CA LYS A 42 -2.34 8.12 -6.62
C LYS A 42 -3.11 8.94 -5.59
N TYR A 43 -3.01 8.57 -4.31
CA TYR A 43 -3.75 9.25 -3.24
C TYR A 43 -2.87 10.14 -2.33
N THR A 44 -1.55 9.94 -2.28
CA THR A 44 -0.63 10.76 -1.46
C THR A 44 -0.10 11.99 -2.19
N GLY A 45 -0.47 12.21 -3.45
CA GLY A 45 -0.10 13.41 -4.22
C GLY A 45 1.40 13.59 -4.47
N LYS A 46 2.25 12.63 -4.10
CA LYS A 46 3.67 12.65 -4.49
C LYS A 46 3.80 12.16 -5.92
N CYS A 47 3.47 13.05 -6.85
CA CYS A 47 4.11 13.11 -8.16
C CYS A 47 5.61 13.24 -7.94
N VAL A 48 6.31 12.12 -7.75
CA VAL A 48 7.76 12.11 -7.93
C VAL A 48 7.96 11.91 -9.43
N PHE A 49 8.00 13.03 -10.14
CA PHE A 49 8.69 13.10 -11.43
C PHE A 49 10.16 12.79 -11.16
N ILE A 50 10.66 11.69 -11.74
CA ILE A 50 12.07 11.55 -12.10
C ILE A 50 12.17 11.97 -13.56
#